data_AF-A0A7C7LTU8-F1
#
_entry.id   AF-A0A7C7LTU8-F1
#
_cell.length_a   1.000
_cell.length_b   1.000
_cell.length_c   1.000
_cell.angle_alpha   90.00
_cell.angle_beta   90.00
_cell.angle_gamma   90.00
#
_symmetry.space_group_name_H-M   'P 1'
#
loop_
_entity.id
_entity.type
_entity.pdbx_description
1 polymer ?
#
loop_
_entity_poly.entity_id
_entity_poly.type
_entity_poly.pdbx_seq_one_letter_code
_entity_poly.pdbx_strand_id
1 'polypeptide(L)'
;MKVKKRRLSGLSFSSRRSKLIGVLVGVLALVPLAGLAVSKITYGSSFLPNTKIAGIDVSGNTIDQAVNTLSTTLNSSEVTLVLDGQTQTYTAPQIGITIQQQDIQELLTTRSLVRQLFPYVGSSRLDTAVGIDRKDVMRATEQFTDDTFIEPVSADFGLNDSGGLAPTPSAEGFGVNVSELSSRLRDSYSQSMESISVTLQTGPLTPPVTESEIESKQGIVQLIIGQSYTINDVAASVEQIVGWLDLDEQKNVVVDQAAVGKFVDFVAVQLEKPPVNEVTSVYVSGKTPQITTAGVNGTQVTNKSQIAAQLVEAVQKSQGASLSFEFSEVPFDSTEVTVDDSIKLNSYTYSVEIWGTTQSDFNDFKAKAAATLADGRGWAGGGNSFTQVSSGGNFTLVLASPERVESAAPICSAVYSCRVGRNVIINDNRWRTATDSWNSAGGSLRDYQHMVINHEVGHWLGNGHSNCPGTGQPAPVMQQQSINLQGCTFNPWPLASEL
;
A
#
# COMPACT_ATOMS: atom_id res chain seq x y z
N MET A 1 62.48 -24.59 81.99
CA MET A 1 61.68 -23.37 81.74
C MET A 1 60.27 -23.56 82.28
N LYS A 2 59.92 -22.86 83.37
CA LYS A 2 58.59 -22.89 84.01
C LYS A 2 57.69 -21.85 83.32
N VAL A 3 56.70 -22.29 82.55
CA VAL A 3 55.59 -21.43 82.10
C VAL A 3 54.31 -21.88 82.79
N LYS A 4 53.77 -21.00 83.63
CA LYS A 4 52.56 -21.18 84.45
C LYS A 4 51.33 -21.45 83.56
N LYS A 5 50.72 -22.63 83.69
CA LYS A 5 49.31 -22.84 83.33
C LYS A 5 48.43 -22.04 84.30
N ARG A 6 47.91 -20.88 83.86
CA ARG A 6 46.79 -20.22 84.55
C ARG A 6 45.50 -20.98 84.24
N ARG A 7 44.99 -21.71 85.23
CA ARG A 7 43.58 -22.12 85.28
C ARG A 7 42.73 -20.84 85.31
N LEU A 8 41.92 -20.63 84.28
CA LEU A 8 40.74 -19.76 84.39
C LEU A 8 39.59 -20.62 84.92
N SER A 9 39.17 -20.23 86.11
CA SER A 9 38.03 -20.71 86.89
C SER A 9 36.73 -20.70 86.07
N GLY A 10 35.93 -21.74 86.29
CA GLY A 10 34.64 -21.92 85.65
C GLY A 10 33.65 -20.79 85.95
N LEU A 11 33.03 -20.30 84.89
CA LEU A 11 31.69 -19.74 84.95
C LEU A 11 30.72 -20.91 84.86
N SER A 12 30.33 -21.44 86.01
CA SER A 12 29.14 -22.29 86.14
C SER A 12 27.92 -21.42 85.82
N PHE A 13 27.48 -21.42 84.57
CA PHE A 13 26.13 -20.97 84.24
C PHE A 13 25.17 -21.99 84.84
N SER A 14 24.36 -21.57 85.82
CA SER A 14 23.36 -22.45 86.42
C SER A 14 22.51 -23.09 85.32
N SER A 15 22.29 -24.41 85.38
CA SER A 15 21.55 -25.15 84.34
C SER A 15 20.12 -24.64 84.12
N ARG A 16 19.60 -23.81 85.04
CA ARG A 16 18.33 -23.09 84.88
C ARG A 16 18.44 -21.90 83.92
N ARG A 17 19.54 -21.12 83.92
CA ARG A 17 19.70 -19.97 83.00
C ARG A 17 19.98 -20.40 81.56
N SER A 18 20.76 -21.46 81.33
CA SER A 18 20.97 -22.01 79.99
C SER A 18 19.72 -22.69 79.42
N LYS A 19 18.92 -23.36 80.27
CA LYS A 19 17.60 -23.88 79.89
C LYS A 19 16.60 -22.75 79.59
N LEU A 20 16.58 -21.68 80.39
CA LEU A 20 15.72 -20.51 80.12
C LEU A 20 16.11 -19.79 78.82
N ILE A 21 17.39 -19.62 78.53
CA ILE A 21 17.87 -19.04 77.27
C ILE A 21 17.54 -19.97 76.10
N GLY A 22 17.73 -21.29 76.23
CA GLY A 22 17.36 -22.27 75.20
C GLY A 22 15.85 -22.34 74.95
N VAL A 23 15.01 -22.20 75.99
CA VAL A 23 13.55 -22.08 75.85
C VAL A 23 13.17 -20.74 75.22
N LEU A 24 13.81 -19.63 75.60
CA LEU A 24 13.54 -18.32 74.98
C LEU A 24 13.93 -18.33 73.49
N VAL A 25 15.08 -18.88 73.14
CA VAL A 25 15.54 -19.03 71.74
C VAL A 25 14.64 -19.99 70.96
N GLY A 26 14.21 -21.10 71.57
CA GLY A 26 13.26 -22.03 70.95
C GLY A 26 11.88 -21.42 70.72
N VAL A 27 11.35 -20.64 71.69
CA VAL A 27 10.09 -19.90 71.55
C VAL A 27 10.23 -18.76 70.53
N LEU A 28 11.35 -18.03 70.53
CA LEU A 28 11.68 -17.00 69.54
C LEU A 28 11.88 -17.56 68.13
N ALA A 29 12.25 -18.83 67.97
CA ALA A 29 12.33 -19.53 66.68
C ALA A 29 10.99 -20.15 66.25
N LEU A 30 10.12 -20.53 67.20
CA LEU A 30 8.78 -21.07 66.92
C LEU A 30 7.79 -20.00 66.46
N VAL A 31 7.87 -18.78 66.99
CA VAL A 31 7.03 -17.65 66.56
C VAL A 31 7.16 -17.35 65.05
N PRO A 32 8.36 -17.21 64.47
CA PRO A 32 8.50 -17.01 63.03
C PRO A 32 8.05 -18.23 62.21
N LEU A 33 8.31 -19.46 62.66
CA LEU A 33 7.82 -20.66 61.95
C LEU A 33 6.29 -20.78 61.98
N ALA A 34 5.65 -20.46 63.10
CA ALA A 34 4.20 -20.40 63.22
C ALA A 34 3.61 -19.27 62.37
N GLY A 35 4.26 -18.10 62.34
CA GLY A 35 3.90 -16.98 61.47
C GLY A 35 3.93 -17.36 59.99
N LEU A 36 5.01 -18.01 59.52
CA LEU A 36 5.13 -18.52 58.15
C LEU A 36 4.08 -19.58 57.82
N ALA A 37 3.83 -20.52 58.75
CA ALA A 37 2.83 -21.57 58.54
C ALA A 37 1.41 -20.99 58.44
N VAL A 38 1.02 -20.11 59.37
CA VAL A 38 -0.28 -19.41 59.34
C VAL A 38 -0.41 -18.56 58.08
N SER A 39 0.63 -17.82 57.73
CA SER A 39 0.64 -16.97 56.52
C SER A 39 0.52 -17.80 55.24
N LYS A 40 1.22 -18.93 55.13
CA LYS A 40 1.13 -19.83 53.98
C LYS A 40 -0.22 -20.54 53.88
N ILE A 41 -0.80 -20.94 55.02
CA ILE A 41 -2.14 -21.57 55.06
C ILE A 41 -3.23 -20.56 54.70
N THR A 42 -3.12 -19.33 55.20
CA THR A 42 -4.18 -18.31 55.06
C THR A 42 -4.07 -17.52 53.75
N TYR A 43 -2.85 -17.26 53.27
CA TYR A 43 -2.57 -16.36 52.14
C TYR A 43 -1.71 -17.01 51.05
N GLY A 44 -1.62 -18.35 51.00
CA GLY A 44 -0.76 -19.07 50.05
C GLY A 44 -1.04 -18.73 48.57
N SER A 45 -2.29 -18.42 48.24
CA SER A 45 -2.74 -18.01 46.90
C SER A 45 -3.41 -16.63 46.86
N SER A 46 -3.35 -15.88 47.96
CA SER A 46 -4.02 -14.59 48.12
C SER A 46 -3.04 -13.49 48.55
N PHE A 47 -3.38 -12.23 48.27
CA PHE A 47 -2.58 -11.08 48.70
C PHE A 47 -2.58 -10.94 50.22
N LEU A 48 -1.44 -10.52 50.77
CA LEU A 48 -1.30 -10.25 52.20
C LEU A 48 -2.14 -9.02 52.61
N PRO A 49 -2.51 -8.88 53.89
CA PRO A 49 -3.16 -7.67 54.41
C PRO A 49 -2.38 -6.38 54.09
N ASN A 50 -3.12 -5.28 53.95
CA ASN A 50 -2.60 -3.96 53.56
C ASN A 50 -1.89 -3.97 52.18
N THR A 51 -2.36 -4.80 51.24
CA THR A 51 -1.89 -4.76 49.85
C THR A 51 -2.85 -3.91 49.02
N LYS A 52 -2.29 -2.91 48.33
CA LYS A 52 -3.04 -2.10 47.37
C LYS A 52 -2.44 -2.20 45.98
N ILE A 53 -3.28 -2.15 44.96
CA ILE A 53 -2.87 -2.02 43.56
C ILE A 53 -3.66 -0.84 43.02
N ALA A 54 -2.97 0.17 42.48
CA ALA A 54 -3.63 1.38 41.94
C ALA A 54 -4.64 2.03 42.92
N GLY A 55 -4.27 2.09 44.20
CA GLY A 55 -5.12 2.63 45.27
C GLY A 55 -6.21 1.68 45.81
N ILE A 56 -6.55 0.62 45.08
CA ILE A 56 -7.59 -0.36 45.45
C ILE A 56 -7.02 -1.40 46.42
N ASP A 57 -7.73 -1.64 47.53
CA ASP A 57 -7.38 -2.69 48.49
C ASP A 57 -7.71 -4.08 47.93
N VAL A 58 -6.69 -4.91 47.78
CA VAL A 58 -6.80 -6.29 47.29
C VAL A 58 -6.44 -7.32 48.37
N SER A 59 -6.37 -6.88 49.63
CA SER A 59 -6.02 -7.74 50.77
C SER A 59 -6.92 -8.98 50.83
N GLY A 60 -6.33 -10.17 50.87
CA GLY A 60 -7.07 -11.43 50.92
C GLY A 60 -7.61 -11.94 49.58
N ASN A 61 -7.60 -11.13 48.52
CA ASN A 61 -8.03 -11.55 47.19
C ASN A 61 -7.00 -12.51 46.56
N THR A 62 -7.48 -13.47 45.76
CA THR A 62 -6.63 -14.19 44.78
C THR A 62 -6.25 -13.27 43.61
N ILE A 63 -5.36 -13.72 42.72
CA ILE A 63 -5.03 -12.98 41.48
C ILE A 63 -6.31 -12.68 40.70
N ASP A 64 -7.12 -13.71 40.44
CA ASP A 64 -8.32 -13.56 39.60
C ASP A 64 -9.34 -12.63 40.23
N GLN A 65 -9.50 -12.70 41.56
CA GLN A 65 -10.36 -11.77 42.29
C GLN A 65 -9.83 -10.34 42.22
N ALA A 66 -8.54 -10.13 42.42
CA ALA A 66 -7.91 -8.81 42.33
C ALA A 66 -8.02 -8.23 40.91
N VAL A 67 -7.70 -9.02 39.88
CA VAL A 67 -7.84 -8.62 38.47
C VAL A 67 -9.29 -8.27 38.15
N ASN A 68 -10.26 -9.10 38.57
CA ASN A 68 -11.68 -8.80 38.32
C ASN A 68 -12.13 -7.52 39.02
N THR A 69 -11.73 -7.28 40.27
CA THR A 69 -12.02 -6.03 40.99
C THR A 69 -11.39 -4.81 40.30
N LEU A 70 -10.12 -4.91 39.91
CA LEU A 70 -9.38 -3.85 39.21
C LEU A 70 -10.01 -3.56 37.85
N SER A 71 -10.28 -4.59 37.03
CA SER A 71 -10.92 -4.45 35.72
C SER A 71 -12.34 -3.87 35.83
N THR A 72 -13.13 -4.31 36.81
CA THR A 72 -14.48 -3.74 37.03
C THR A 72 -14.40 -2.25 37.37
N THR A 73 -13.48 -1.88 38.26
CA THR A 73 -13.29 -0.48 38.66
C THR A 73 -12.79 0.36 37.48
N LEU A 74 -11.80 -0.15 36.75
CA LEU A 74 -11.23 0.50 35.57
C LEU A 74 -12.28 0.72 34.47
N ASN A 75 -13.14 -0.27 34.21
CA ASN A 75 -14.22 -0.18 33.22
C ASN A 75 -15.27 0.87 33.57
N SER A 76 -15.44 1.18 34.87
CA SER A 76 -16.34 2.24 35.34
C SER A 76 -15.67 3.61 35.47
N SER A 77 -14.35 3.68 35.34
CA SER A 77 -13.60 4.93 35.46
C SER A 77 -13.55 5.67 34.12
N GLU A 78 -13.75 6.97 34.18
CA GLU A 78 -13.72 7.85 33.02
C GLU A 78 -12.46 8.72 32.97
N VAL A 79 -12.03 9.05 31.75
CA VAL A 79 -10.98 10.01 31.44
C VAL A 79 -11.60 11.09 30.58
N THR A 80 -11.71 12.29 31.14
CA THR A 80 -12.11 13.47 30.39
C THR A 80 -10.86 14.19 29.89
N LEU A 81 -10.68 14.25 28.57
CA LEU A 81 -9.66 15.06 27.93
C LEU A 81 -10.21 16.45 27.64
N VAL A 82 -9.42 17.48 27.93
CA VAL A 82 -9.80 18.88 27.72
C VAL A 82 -8.74 19.61 26.91
N LEU A 83 -9.10 20.20 25.78
CA LEU A 83 -8.23 21.07 24.98
C LEU A 83 -9.01 22.31 24.56
N ASP A 84 -8.51 23.50 24.88
CA ASP A 84 -9.10 24.80 24.49
C ASP A 84 -10.61 24.94 24.76
N GLY A 85 -11.08 24.34 25.86
CA GLY A 85 -12.49 24.36 26.27
C GLY A 85 -13.36 23.29 25.61
N GLN A 86 -12.85 22.55 24.63
CA GLN A 86 -13.48 21.33 24.12
C GLN A 86 -13.21 20.18 25.09
N THR A 87 -14.20 19.33 25.29
CA THR A 87 -14.12 18.20 26.23
C THR A 87 -14.61 16.93 25.56
N GLN A 88 -13.84 15.86 25.69
CA GLN A 88 -14.26 14.52 25.27
C GLN A 88 -14.00 13.54 26.41
N THR A 89 -15.01 12.72 26.73
CA THR A 89 -14.91 11.73 27.80
C THR A 89 -14.88 10.33 27.23
N TYR A 90 -13.98 9.51 27.77
CA TYR A 90 -13.77 8.12 27.42
C TYR A 90 -13.80 7.29 28.70
N THR A 91 -14.21 6.03 28.62
CA THR A 91 -13.87 5.07 29.67
C THR A 91 -12.36 4.77 29.63
N ALA A 92 -11.75 4.44 30.76
CA ALA A 92 -10.31 4.17 30.82
C ALA A 92 -9.82 3.13 29.78
N PRO A 93 -10.54 2.02 29.53
CA PRO A 93 -10.14 1.07 28.47
C PRO A 93 -10.23 1.64 27.05
N GLN A 94 -11.15 2.57 26.78
CA GLN A 94 -11.29 3.18 25.44
C GLN A 94 -10.10 4.06 25.05
N ILE A 95 -9.35 4.55 26.04
CA ILE A 95 -8.11 5.31 25.83
C ILE A 95 -6.85 4.48 26.12
N GLY A 96 -6.96 3.15 26.04
CA GLY A 96 -5.81 2.25 26.11
C GLY A 96 -5.29 1.96 27.52
N ILE A 97 -6.00 2.36 28.58
CA ILE A 97 -5.59 2.03 29.96
C ILE A 97 -6.00 0.58 30.26
N THR A 98 -5.03 -0.24 30.65
CA THR A 98 -5.21 -1.68 30.85
C THR A 98 -4.59 -2.16 32.17
N ILE A 99 -4.96 -3.36 32.60
CA ILE A 99 -4.35 -4.03 33.75
C ILE A 99 -3.33 -5.06 33.28
N GLN A 100 -2.09 -4.91 33.72
CA GLN A 100 -1.01 -5.85 33.43
C GLN A 100 -1.05 -7.01 34.42
N GLN A 101 -1.66 -8.11 34.00
CA GLN A 101 -1.80 -9.31 34.84
C GLN A 101 -0.44 -9.89 35.26
N GLN A 102 0.59 -9.78 34.43
CA GLN A 102 1.94 -10.28 34.71
C GLN A 102 2.56 -9.56 35.92
N ASP A 103 2.45 -8.24 35.98
CA ASP A 103 2.96 -7.44 37.10
C ASP A 103 2.24 -7.79 38.42
N ILE A 104 0.94 -8.06 38.34
CA ILE A 104 0.13 -8.49 39.50
C ILE A 104 0.55 -9.88 40.00
N GLN A 105 0.90 -10.79 39.09
CA GLN A 105 1.41 -12.12 39.45
C GLN A 105 2.76 -12.02 40.17
N GLU A 106 3.63 -11.09 39.77
CA GLU A 106 4.94 -10.88 40.37
C GLU A 106 4.84 -10.51 41.87
N LEU A 107 3.83 -9.75 42.29
CA LEU A 107 3.62 -9.42 43.71
C LEU A 107 3.36 -10.63 44.61
N LEU A 108 2.65 -11.65 44.10
CA LEU A 108 2.39 -12.84 44.91
C LEU A 108 3.63 -13.72 45.03
N THR A 109 4.54 -13.69 44.06
CA THR A 109 5.73 -14.54 44.01
C THR A 109 6.96 -13.89 44.66
N THR A 110 7.06 -12.56 44.67
CA THR A 110 8.23 -11.80 45.20
C THR A 110 8.08 -11.31 46.65
N ARG A 111 7.22 -11.95 47.45
CA ARG A 111 6.92 -11.50 48.83
C ARG A 111 8.17 -11.52 49.73
N SER A 112 8.49 -10.39 50.35
CA SER A 112 9.52 -10.32 51.41
C SER A 112 9.23 -11.30 52.55
N LEU A 113 10.27 -12.03 53.00
CA LEU A 113 10.21 -12.96 54.12
C LEU A 113 9.64 -12.32 55.39
N VAL A 114 9.95 -11.04 55.66
CA VAL A 114 9.42 -10.31 56.83
C VAL A 114 7.90 -10.15 56.73
N ARG A 115 7.38 -9.85 55.53
CA ARG A 115 5.94 -9.72 55.30
C ARG A 115 5.23 -11.07 55.35
N GLN A 116 5.90 -12.14 54.91
CA GLN A 116 5.39 -13.50 55.07
C GLN A 116 5.31 -13.92 56.55
N LEU A 117 6.27 -13.48 57.37
CA LEU A 117 6.34 -13.76 58.81
C LEU A 117 5.32 -12.94 59.63
N PHE A 118 5.14 -11.67 59.27
CA PHE A 118 4.30 -10.71 59.97
C PHE A 118 3.34 -10.02 58.98
N PRO A 119 2.25 -10.69 58.57
CA PRO A 119 1.39 -10.24 57.46
C PRO A 119 0.66 -8.91 57.71
N TYR A 120 0.51 -8.51 58.98
CA TYR A 120 -0.13 -7.25 59.38
C TYR A 120 0.86 -6.07 59.54
N VAL A 121 2.16 -6.33 59.41
CA VAL A 121 3.21 -5.32 59.59
C VAL A 121 3.66 -4.83 58.21
N GLY A 122 3.44 -3.54 57.95
CA GLY A 122 3.77 -2.89 56.68
C GLY A 122 2.66 -2.95 55.64
N SER A 123 2.92 -2.36 54.47
CA SER A 123 2.03 -2.33 53.31
C SER A 123 2.80 -2.70 52.04
N SER A 124 2.09 -3.14 51.00
CA SER A 124 2.66 -3.22 49.66
C SER A 124 1.76 -2.49 48.68
N ARG A 125 2.41 -1.80 47.75
CA ARG A 125 1.77 -1.12 46.64
C ARG A 125 2.41 -1.59 45.35
N LEU A 126 1.59 -1.76 44.32
CA LEU A 126 2.07 -1.99 42.97
C LEU A 126 1.46 -0.94 42.08
N ASP A 127 2.32 0.01 41.71
CA ASP A 127 1.93 1.14 40.91
C ASP A 127 2.17 0.82 39.41
N THR A 128 2.96 -0.22 39.08
CA THR A 128 3.26 -0.60 37.68
C THR A 128 2.18 -1.44 37.00
N ALA A 129 1.16 -1.91 37.72
CA ALA A 129 0.12 -2.79 37.19
C ALA A 129 -0.77 -2.17 36.09
N VAL A 130 -0.59 -0.89 35.78
CA VAL A 130 -1.36 -0.15 34.79
C VAL A 130 -0.57 -0.04 33.49
N GLY A 131 -1.08 -0.68 32.43
CA GLY A 131 -0.60 -0.57 31.07
C GLY A 131 -1.25 0.60 30.33
N ILE A 132 -0.55 1.14 29.33
CA ILE A 132 -1.07 2.16 28.42
C ILE A 132 -0.79 1.74 26.98
N ASP A 133 -1.84 1.57 26.18
CA ASP A 133 -1.75 1.43 24.73
C ASP A 133 -1.68 2.82 24.07
N ARG A 134 -0.50 3.17 23.56
CA ARG A 134 -0.24 4.46 22.93
C ARG A 134 -1.10 4.71 21.69
N LYS A 135 -1.49 3.67 20.95
CA LYS A 135 -2.28 3.82 19.71
C LYS A 135 -3.70 4.26 20.03
N ASP A 136 -4.26 3.75 21.12
CA ASP A 136 -5.59 4.16 21.57
C ASP A 136 -5.57 5.57 22.20
N VAL A 137 -4.50 5.94 22.92
CA VAL A 137 -4.30 7.32 23.38
C VAL A 137 -4.22 8.28 22.19
N MET A 138 -3.45 7.93 21.15
CA MET A 138 -3.34 8.73 19.92
C MET A 138 -4.71 8.92 19.26
N ARG A 139 -5.47 7.84 19.05
CA ARG A 139 -6.83 7.88 18.48
C ARG A 139 -7.79 8.73 19.30
N ALA A 140 -7.68 8.70 20.63
CA ALA A 140 -8.50 9.55 21.50
C ALA A 140 -8.13 11.03 21.39
N THR A 141 -6.88 11.36 21.05
CA THR A 141 -6.43 12.73 20.81
C THR A 141 -6.73 13.24 19.39
N GLU A 142 -6.88 12.36 18.40
CA GLU A 142 -7.31 12.71 17.03
C GLU A 142 -8.66 13.47 17.01
N GLN A 143 -9.53 13.24 17.99
CA GLN A 143 -10.79 13.99 18.09
C GLN A 143 -10.60 15.49 18.36
N PHE A 144 -9.40 15.90 18.78
CA PHE A 144 -9.03 17.29 19.05
C PHE A 144 -8.11 17.88 17.98
N THR A 145 -7.77 17.13 16.92
CA THR A 145 -6.93 17.66 15.85
C THR A 145 -7.76 18.58 14.96
N ASP A 146 -7.48 19.87 15.03
CA ASP A 146 -7.96 20.89 14.09
C ASP A 146 -6.84 21.31 13.13
N ASP A 147 -7.04 22.42 12.40
CA ASP A 147 -6.06 22.98 11.46
C ASP A 147 -4.71 23.37 12.12
N THR A 148 -4.58 23.31 13.46
CA THR A 148 -3.34 23.57 14.18
C THR A 148 -2.47 22.34 14.38
N PHE A 149 -3.01 21.12 14.20
CA PHE A 149 -2.22 19.90 14.27
C PHE A 149 -1.33 19.76 13.02
N ILE A 150 -0.03 19.61 13.24
CA ILE A 150 0.97 19.36 12.20
C ILE A 150 1.66 18.05 12.55
N GLU A 151 1.49 17.03 11.72
CA GLU A 151 2.18 15.75 11.93
C GLU A 151 3.70 15.94 11.75
N PRO A 152 4.53 15.47 12.70
CA PRO A 152 5.97 15.56 12.54
C PRO A 152 6.44 14.64 11.41
N VAL A 153 7.38 15.12 10.60
CA VAL A 153 7.95 14.35 9.47
C VAL A 153 9.23 13.68 9.94
N SER A 154 9.27 12.36 9.87
CA SER A 154 10.47 11.58 10.20
C SER A 154 11.53 11.69 9.10
N ALA A 155 12.81 11.70 9.50
CA ALA A 155 13.89 11.40 8.58
C ALA A 155 13.84 9.92 8.18
N ASP A 156 14.32 9.64 6.97
CA ASP A 156 14.36 8.30 6.38
C ASP A 156 15.67 8.13 5.58
N PHE A 157 15.95 6.92 5.12
CA PHE A 157 17.06 6.65 4.22
C PHE A 157 16.81 7.28 2.84
N GLY A 158 17.77 8.07 2.37
CA GLY A 158 17.70 8.71 1.07
C GLY A 158 19.03 8.69 0.33
N LEU A 159 18.99 9.26 -0.87
CA LEU A 159 20.16 9.50 -1.71
C LEU A 159 20.26 11.00 -1.99
N ASN A 160 21.47 11.53 -1.96
CA ASN A 160 21.76 12.89 -2.43
C ASN A 160 21.86 12.95 -3.96
N ASP A 161 21.98 14.15 -4.53
CA ASP A 161 22.08 14.38 -5.99
C ASP A 161 23.26 13.65 -6.66
N SER A 162 24.27 13.25 -5.88
CA SER A 162 25.43 12.48 -6.37
C SER A 162 25.26 10.97 -6.22
N GLY A 163 24.10 10.50 -5.74
CA GLY A 163 23.81 9.08 -5.49
C GLY A 163 24.44 8.52 -4.22
N GLY A 164 24.97 9.38 -3.33
CA GLY A 164 25.48 8.97 -2.03
C GLY A 164 24.37 8.91 -0.97
N LEU A 165 24.50 8.01 0.00
CA LEU A 165 23.55 7.90 1.13
C LEU A 165 23.47 9.22 1.91
N ALA A 166 22.26 9.69 2.13
CA ALA A 166 21.96 10.86 2.94
C ALA A 166 20.58 10.71 3.59
N PRO A 167 20.37 11.16 4.83
CA PRO A 167 19.05 11.19 5.42
C PRO A 167 18.12 12.14 4.66
N THR A 168 16.84 11.79 4.58
CA THR A 168 15.81 12.76 4.18
C THR A 168 15.61 13.78 5.33
N PRO A 169 15.25 15.04 5.02
CA PRO A 169 15.02 16.04 6.06
C PRO A 169 13.80 15.66 6.93
N SER A 170 13.99 15.68 8.25
CA SER A 170 12.91 15.64 9.23
C SER A 170 12.33 17.02 9.48
N ALA A 171 11.10 17.08 9.98
CA ALA A 171 10.46 18.33 10.38
C ALA A 171 9.72 18.16 11.71
N GLU A 172 9.84 19.16 12.57
CA GLU A 172 9.04 19.25 13.79
C GLU A 172 7.55 19.40 13.43
N GLY A 173 6.73 18.66 14.15
CA GLY A 173 5.28 18.80 14.12
C GLY A 173 4.78 19.73 15.22
N PHE A 174 3.47 19.84 15.35
CA PHE A 174 2.81 20.57 16.41
C PHE A 174 1.53 19.85 16.82
N GLY A 175 1.32 19.65 18.11
CA GLY A 175 0.13 18.96 18.61
C GLY A 175 0.27 18.45 20.02
N VAL A 176 -0.55 17.46 20.37
CA VAL A 176 -0.55 16.83 21.70
C VAL A 176 0.58 15.81 21.78
N ASN A 177 1.45 15.95 22.79
CA ASN A 177 2.50 14.96 23.03
C ASN A 177 1.90 13.69 23.66
N VAL A 178 1.57 12.70 22.80
CA VAL A 178 0.98 11.41 23.20
C VAL A 178 1.86 10.64 24.19
N SER A 179 3.19 10.75 24.06
CA SER A 179 4.14 10.08 24.96
C SER A 179 4.03 10.61 26.39
N GLU A 180 4.03 11.94 26.52
CA GLU A 180 3.89 12.61 27.81
C GLU A 180 2.49 12.39 28.40
N LEU A 181 1.44 12.49 27.57
CA LEU A 181 0.08 12.19 27.99
C LEU A 181 -0.05 10.75 28.51
N SER A 182 0.51 9.78 27.78
CA SER A 182 0.53 8.38 28.21
C SER A 182 1.22 8.19 29.56
N SER A 183 2.33 8.90 29.81
CA SER A 183 3.01 8.86 31.11
C SER A 183 2.14 9.41 32.22
N ARG A 184 1.54 10.58 32.00
CA ARG A 184 0.63 11.23 32.97
C ARG A 184 -0.59 10.39 33.29
N LEU A 185 -1.19 9.74 32.28
CA LEU A 185 -2.32 8.83 32.45
C LEU A 185 -1.92 7.61 33.27
N ARG A 186 -0.77 6.99 32.96
CA ARG A 186 -0.23 5.88 33.75
C ARG A 186 -0.04 6.31 35.20
N ASP A 187 0.71 7.39 35.45
CA ASP A 187 1.04 7.85 36.80
C ASP A 187 -0.22 8.16 37.63
N SER A 188 -1.27 8.69 37.00
CA SER A 188 -2.55 8.98 37.66
C SER A 188 -3.28 7.70 38.04
N TYR A 189 -3.47 6.78 37.09
CA TYR A 189 -4.18 5.52 37.31
C TYR A 189 -3.40 4.54 38.19
N SER A 190 -2.07 4.63 38.20
CA SER A 190 -1.20 3.91 39.12
C SER A 190 -1.39 4.33 40.59
N GLN A 191 -1.90 5.54 40.84
CA GLN A 191 -2.17 6.05 42.19
C GLN A 191 -3.61 5.80 42.63
N SER A 192 -4.57 6.04 41.74
CA SER A 192 -6.01 5.83 41.99
C SER A 192 -6.75 5.57 40.68
N MET A 193 -7.58 4.53 40.63
CA MET A 193 -8.49 4.26 39.49
C MET A 193 -9.78 5.10 39.52
N GLU A 194 -9.69 6.33 40.02
CA GLU A 194 -10.81 7.26 40.01
C GLU A 194 -10.89 7.97 38.65
N SER A 195 -12.07 8.51 38.34
CA SER A 195 -12.24 9.28 37.10
C SER A 195 -11.43 10.57 37.16
N ILE A 196 -10.71 10.88 36.09
CA ILE A 196 -9.81 12.03 36.02
C ILE A 196 -10.18 12.95 34.87
N SER A 197 -9.89 14.25 35.06
CA SER A 197 -9.93 15.24 33.99
C SER A 197 -8.51 15.69 33.68
N VAL A 198 -8.08 15.51 32.44
CA VAL A 198 -6.73 15.83 31.97
C VAL A 198 -6.80 16.97 30.96
N THR A 199 -6.26 18.12 31.34
CA THR A 199 -6.01 19.20 30.38
C THR A 199 -4.83 18.82 29.50
N LEU A 200 -5.10 18.73 28.20
CA LEU A 200 -4.12 18.53 27.15
C LEU A 200 -3.31 19.80 26.96
N GLN A 201 -2.03 19.62 26.65
CA GLN A 201 -1.13 20.70 26.27
C GLN A 201 -0.66 20.42 24.85
N THR A 202 -0.80 21.41 23.98
CA THR A 202 -0.21 21.40 22.64
C THR A 202 1.17 22.05 22.68
N GLY A 203 2.04 21.60 21.79
CA GLY A 203 3.40 22.10 21.67
C GLY A 203 4.13 21.47 20.49
N PRO A 204 5.41 21.83 20.29
CA PRO A 204 6.23 21.22 19.26
C PRO A 204 6.36 19.72 19.49
N LEU A 205 6.21 18.95 18.41
CA LEU A 205 6.40 17.50 18.39
C LEU A 205 7.71 17.19 17.68
N THR A 206 8.62 16.54 18.39
CA THR A 206 9.88 16.08 17.81
C THR A 206 9.61 14.96 16.81
N PRO A 207 10.32 14.92 15.67
CA PRO A 207 10.18 13.84 14.71
C PRO A 207 10.54 12.50 15.35
N PRO A 208 9.75 11.43 15.09
CA PRO A 208 10.03 10.10 15.63
C PRO A 208 11.43 9.61 15.26
N VAL A 209 11.88 9.86 14.03
CA VAL A 209 13.24 9.56 13.56
C VAL A 209 13.91 10.87 13.13
N THR A 210 15.13 11.06 13.61
CA THR A 210 16.00 12.20 13.29
C THR A 210 17.06 11.83 12.25
N GLU A 211 17.64 12.83 11.59
CA GLU A 211 18.73 12.63 10.64
C GLU A 211 19.93 11.94 11.29
N SER A 212 20.25 12.29 12.55
CA SER A 212 21.36 11.68 13.29
C SER A 212 21.14 10.19 13.55
N GLU A 213 19.89 9.76 13.77
CA GLU A 213 19.56 8.34 13.91
C GLU A 213 19.77 7.60 12.59
N ILE A 214 19.34 8.16 11.46
CA ILE A 214 19.60 7.59 10.11
C ILE A 214 21.11 7.54 9.81
N GLU A 215 21.84 8.63 10.08
CA GLU A 215 23.29 8.71 9.91
C GLU A 215 24.02 7.61 10.71
N SER A 216 23.56 7.33 11.94
CA SER A 216 24.13 6.27 12.76
C SER A 216 24.01 4.86 12.15
N LYS A 217 23.09 4.66 11.18
CA LYS A 217 22.83 3.39 10.51
C LYS A 217 23.44 3.27 9.12
N GLN A 218 24.03 4.34 8.58
CA GLN A 218 24.62 4.35 7.24
C GLN A 218 25.62 3.22 6.99
N GLY A 219 26.38 2.80 8.01
CA GLY A 219 27.33 1.69 7.87
C GLY A 219 26.65 0.36 7.50
N ILE A 220 25.50 0.05 8.10
CA ILE A 220 24.71 -1.16 7.78
C ILE A 220 24.08 -1.00 6.40
N VAL A 221 23.49 0.16 6.11
CA VAL A 221 22.88 0.43 4.80
C VAL A 221 23.92 0.31 3.68
N GLN A 222 25.14 0.81 3.89
CA GLN A 222 26.23 0.71 2.93
C GLN A 222 26.61 -0.74 2.61
N LEU A 223 26.55 -1.64 3.60
CA LEU A 223 26.76 -3.08 3.39
C LEU A 223 25.64 -3.70 2.55
N ILE A 224 24.40 -3.29 2.78
CA ILE A 224 23.21 -3.77 2.07
C ILE A 224 23.25 -3.32 0.61
N ILE A 225 23.44 -2.02 0.33
CA ILE A 225 23.45 -1.49 -1.04
C ILE A 225 24.70 -1.90 -1.84
N GLY A 226 25.76 -2.34 -1.15
CA GLY A 226 26.96 -2.90 -1.77
C GLY A 226 26.77 -4.32 -2.32
N GLN A 227 25.65 -4.97 -2.00
CA GLN A 227 25.30 -6.29 -2.55
C GLN A 227 24.61 -6.18 -3.91
N SER A 228 24.55 -7.30 -4.62
CA SER A 228 23.74 -7.44 -5.83
C SER A 228 22.50 -8.27 -5.56
N TYR A 229 21.33 -7.73 -5.91
CA TYR A 229 20.04 -8.41 -5.83
C TYR A 229 19.44 -8.48 -7.23
N THR A 230 19.29 -9.69 -7.75
CA THR A 230 18.80 -9.93 -9.12
C THR A 230 17.64 -10.92 -9.13
N ILE A 231 16.67 -10.68 -10.02
CA ILE A 231 15.61 -11.63 -10.36
C ILE A 231 15.62 -11.81 -11.88
N ASN A 232 15.88 -13.02 -12.37
CA ASN A 232 16.02 -13.28 -13.82
C ASN A 232 16.94 -12.27 -14.51
N ASP A 233 18.13 -12.02 -13.93
CA ASP A 233 19.16 -11.08 -14.38
C ASP A 233 18.78 -9.57 -14.33
N VAL A 234 17.56 -9.23 -13.90
CA VAL A 234 17.18 -7.83 -13.64
C VAL A 234 17.66 -7.44 -12.25
N ALA A 235 18.60 -6.49 -12.19
CA ALA A 235 19.18 -5.99 -10.95
C ALA A 235 18.35 -4.84 -10.36
N ALA A 236 18.15 -4.88 -9.04
CA ALA A 236 17.61 -3.73 -8.31
C ALA A 236 18.62 -2.58 -8.27
N SER A 237 18.14 -1.35 -8.49
CA SER A 237 18.97 -0.16 -8.38
C SER A 237 19.27 0.18 -6.92
N VAL A 238 20.32 0.97 -6.66
CA VAL A 238 20.63 1.47 -5.30
C VAL A 238 19.44 2.24 -4.72
N GLU A 239 18.77 3.06 -5.54
CA GLU A 239 17.56 3.80 -5.14
C GLU A 239 16.43 2.86 -4.71
N GLN A 240 16.19 1.78 -5.46
CA GLN A 240 15.20 0.77 -5.09
C GLN A 240 15.57 0.08 -3.77
N ILE A 241 16.84 -0.30 -3.60
CA ILE A 241 17.32 -0.96 -2.38
C ILE A 241 17.19 -0.03 -1.17
N VAL A 242 17.55 1.25 -1.30
CA VAL A 242 17.37 2.25 -0.23
C VAL A 242 15.89 2.41 0.12
N GLY A 243 15.01 2.46 -0.88
CA GLY A 243 13.55 2.50 -0.68
C GLY A 243 12.93 1.22 -0.11
N TRP A 244 13.72 0.17 0.14
CA TRP A 244 13.28 -1.02 0.87
C TRP A 244 13.61 -0.95 2.36
N LEU A 245 14.35 0.05 2.83
CA LEU A 245 14.86 0.10 4.20
C LEU A 245 14.07 1.10 5.02
N ASP A 246 13.85 0.76 6.30
CA ASP A 246 13.18 1.61 7.28
C ASP A 246 13.75 1.33 8.68
N LEU A 247 13.31 2.07 9.70
CA LEU A 247 13.61 1.84 11.11
C LEU A 247 12.38 1.35 11.87
N ASP A 248 12.55 0.27 12.64
CA ASP A 248 11.53 -0.16 13.60
C ASP A 248 11.43 0.79 14.82
N GLU A 249 10.47 0.53 15.72
CA GLU A 249 10.29 1.29 16.96
C GLU A 249 11.54 1.28 17.86
N GLN A 250 12.41 0.27 17.73
CA GLN A 250 13.68 0.13 18.44
C GLN A 250 14.87 0.73 17.67
N LYS A 251 14.61 1.41 16.55
CA LYS A 251 15.61 2.03 15.67
C LYS A 251 16.58 1.02 15.04
N ASN A 252 16.13 -0.20 14.78
CA ASN A 252 16.88 -1.17 13.98
C ASN A 252 16.49 -1.04 12.51
N VAL A 253 17.46 -1.27 11.62
CA VAL A 253 17.20 -1.32 10.17
C VAL A 253 16.34 -2.54 9.89
N VAL A 254 15.18 -2.31 9.30
CA VAL A 254 14.25 -3.34 8.83
C VAL A 254 14.02 -3.18 7.34
N VAL A 255 13.39 -4.19 6.74
CA VAL A 255 13.08 -4.21 5.31
C VAL A 255 11.58 -4.11 5.11
N ASP A 256 11.14 -3.12 4.35
CA ASP A 256 9.76 -2.97 3.88
C ASP A 256 9.47 -4.07 2.84
N GLN A 257 8.73 -5.08 3.29
CA GLN A 257 8.31 -6.21 2.46
C GLN A 257 7.42 -5.79 1.31
N ALA A 258 6.60 -4.74 1.46
CA ALA A 258 5.73 -4.25 0.41
C ALA A 258 6.53 -3.54 -0.68
N ALA A 259 7.56 -2.77 -0.31
CA ALA A 259 8.47 -2.14 -1.27
C ALA A 259 9.27 -3.18 -2.07
N VAL A 260 9.77 -4.24 -1.41
CA VAL A 260 10.40 -5.39 -2.11
C VAL A 260 9.39 -6.09 -3.03
N GLY A 261 8.16 -6.30 -2.57
CA GLY A 261 7.08 -6.90 -3.37
C GLY A 261 6.80 -6.13 -4.66
N LYS A 262 6.78 -4.78 -4.61
CA LYS A 262 6.63 -3.93 -5.80
C LYS A 262 7.75 -4.15 -6.82
N PHE A 263 8.99 -4.36 -6.38
CA PHE A 263 10.09 -4.69 -7.29
C PHE A 263 9.90 -6.08 -7.93
N VAL A 264 9.51 -7.08 -7.13
CA VAL A 264 9.20 -8.42 -7.65
C VAL A 264 8.08 -8.36 -8.69
N ASP A 265 7.00 -7.63 -8.42
CA ASP A 265 5.89 -7.44 -9.36
C ASP A 265 6.34 -6.71 -10.62
N PHE A 266 7.15 -5.67 -10.49
CA PHE A 266 7.74 -4.95 -11.62
C PHE A 266 8.53 -5.87 -12.54
N VAL A 267 9.41 -6.73 -12.00
CA VAL A 267 10.18 -7.69 -12.82
C VAL A 267 9.24 -8.73 -13.43
N ALA A 268 8.26 -9.23 -12.68
CA ALA A 268 7.32 -10.22 -13.19
C ALA A 268 6.51 -9.69 -14.37
N VAL A 269 5.98 -8.46 -14.30
CA VAL A 269 5.18 -7.85 -15.38
C VAL A 269 5.97 -7.75 -16.70
N GLN A 270 7.30 -7.57 -16.64
CA GLN A 270 8.13 -7.54 -17.85
C GLN A 270 8.31 -8.92 -18.51
N LEU A 271 8.14 -9.99 -17.73
CA LEU A 271 8.39 -11.37 -18.17
C LEU A 271 7.09 -12.13 -18.46
N GLU A 272 5.99 -11.75 -17.82
CA GLU A 272 4.66 -12.30 -18.06
C GLU A 272 4.13 -11.89 -19.44
N LYS A 273 3.48 -12.84 -20.12
CA LYS A 273 2.84 -12.62 -21.42
C LYS A 273 1.39 -13.05 -21.30
N PRO A 274 0.40 -12.17 -21.48
CA PRO A 274 -0.99 -12.61 -21.51
C PRO A 274 -1.24 -13.55 -22.71
N PRO A 275 -2.18 -14.51 -22.61
CA PRO A 275 -2.55 -15.32 -23.76
C PRO A 275 -3.19 -14.45 -24.85
N VAL A 276 -2.96 -14.84 -26.11
CA VAL A 276 -3.68 -14.29 -27.26
C VAL A 276 -4.80 -15.28 -27.59
N ASN A 277 -6.05 -14.84 -27.42
CA ASN A 277 -7.21 -15.69 -27.68
C ASN A 277 -7.37 -15.98 -29.18
N GLU A 278 -7.73 -17.22 -29.49
CA GLU A 278 -8.01 -17.65 -30.85
C GLU A 278 -9.38 -17.12 -31.28
N VAL A 279 -9.43 -16.55 -32.49
CA VAL A 279 -10.69 -16.14 -33.12
C VAL A 279 -10.87 -16.93 -34.40
N THR A 280 -11.95 -17.70 -34.44
CA THR A 280 -12.38 -18.43 -35.64
C THR A 280 -13.60 -17.75 -36.24
N SER A 281 -13.46 -17.25 -37.46
CA SER A 281 -14.56 -16.71 -38.25
C SER A 281 -15.35 -17.84 -38.89
N VAL A 282 -16.64 -17.92 -38.59
CA VAL A 282 -17.61 -18.87 -39.15
C VAL A 282 -18.52 -18.13 -40.12
N TYR A 283 -18.58 -18.58 -41.36
CA TYR A 283 -19.25 -17.83 -42.44
C TYR A 283 -20.71 -18.28 -42.65
N VAL A 284 -21.62 -17.32 -42.78
CA VAL A 284 -23.06 -17.59 -43.03
C VAL A 284 -23.28 -18.34 -44.35
N SER A 285 -22.45 -18.11 -45.37
CA SER A 285 -22.52 -18.82 -46.66
C SER A 285 -22.18 -20.33 -46.57
N GLY A 286 -21.68 -20.80 -45.43
CA GLY A 286 -21.21 -22.17 -45.23
C GLY A 286 -19.78 -22.42 -45.74
N LYS A 287 -19.00 -21.36 -46.05
CA LYS A 287 -17.55 -21.48 -46.27
C LYS A 287 -16.88 -22.06 -45.02
N THR A 288 -15.80 -22.83 -45.26
CA THR A 288 -14.98 -23.41 -44.19
C THR A 288 -14.55 -22.30 -43.21
N PRO A 289 -14.79 -22.47 -41.90
CA PRO A 289 -14.32 -21.53 -40.90
C PRO A 289 -12.83 -21.24 -41.05
N GLN A 290 -12.43 -20.01 -40.74
CA GLN A 290 -11.04 -19.57 -40.82
C GLN A 290 -10.59 -19.01 -39.48
N ILE A 291 -9.45 -19.48 -38.99
CA ILE A 291 -8.78 -18.86 -37.85
C ILE A 291 -8.25 -17.50 -38.32
N THR A 292 -8.92 -16.43 -37.91
CA THR A 292 -8.57 -15.05 -38.24
C THR A 292 -7.61 -14.44 -37.23
N THR A 293 -7.50 -15.03 -36.04
CA THR A 293 -6.46 -14.71 -35.05
C THR A 293 -6.01 -16.02 -34.42
N ALA A 294 -4.73 -16.36 -34.57
CA ALA A 294 -4.18 -17.59 -34.02
C ALA A 294 -4.06 -17.49 -32.49
N GLY A 295 -4.53 -18.51 -31.78
CA GLY A 295 -4.35 -18.62 -30.34
C GLY A 295 -2.90 -18.86 -29.96
N VAL A 296 -2.42 -18.16 -28.94
CA VAL A 296 -1.08 -18.36 -28.36
C VAL A 296 -1.19 -18.38 -26.85
N ASN A 297 -0.73 -19.46 -26.22
CA ASN A 297 -0.69 -19.55 -24.76
C ASN A 297 0.16 -18.41 -24.18
N GLY A 298 -0.33 -17.83 -23.11
CA GLY A 298 0.41 -16.89 -22.30
C GLY A 298 1.40 -17.58 -21.37
N THR A 299 2.13 -16.78 -20.61
CA THR A 299 3.04 -17.24 -19.56
C THR A 299 2.85 -16.35 -18.35
N GLN A 300 2.71 -16.96 -17.17
CA GLN A 300 2.60 -16.26 -15.90
C GLN A 300 3.64 -16.77 -14.89
N VAL A 301 4.05 -15.91 -13.97
CA VAL A 301 4.95 -16.26 -12.87
C VAL A 301 4.14 -16.88 -11.72
N THR A 302 4.64 -17.98 -11.15
CA THR A 302 3.90 -18.76 -10.13
C THR A 302 4.42 -18.58 -8.70
N ASN A 303 5.64 -18.05 -8.53
CA ASN A 303 6.34 -18.04 -7.24
C ASN A 303 6.69 -16.64 -6.71
N LYS A 304 5.93 -15.58 -7.09
CA LYS A 304 6.20 -14.18 -6.68
C LYS A 304 6.39 -14.02 -5.17
N SER A 305 5.50 -14.58 -4.35
CA SER A 305 5.57 -14.47 -2.88
C SER A 305 6.81 -15.15 -2.28
N GLN A 306 7.25 -16.27 -2.85
CA GLN A 306 8.47 -16.94 -2.42
C GLN A 306 9.72 -16.11 -2.76
N ILE A 307 9.76 -15.55 -3.97
CA ILE A 307 10.87 -14.69 -4.41
C ILE A 307 10.95 -13.42 -3.55
N ALA A 308 9.80 -12.80 -3.24
CA ALA A 308 9.74 -11.67 -2.32
C ALA A 308 10.30 -12.03 -0.93
N ALA A 309 9.89 -13.15 -0.35
CA ALA A 309 10.38 -13.59 0.96
C ALA A 309 11.89 -13.87 0.97
N GLN A 310 12.40 -14.55 -0.06
CA GLN A 310 13.83 -14.83 -0.21
C GLN A 310 14.65 -13.55 -0.39
N LEU A 311 14.13 -12.59 -1.15
CA LEU A 311 14.79 -11.30 -1.36
C LEU A 311 14.81 -10.47 -0.08
N VAL A 312 13.70 -10.41 0.67
CA VAL A 312 13.66 -9.76 2.00
C VAL A 312 14.70 -10.38 2.93
N GLU A 313 14.77 -11.70 3.02
CA GLU A 313 15.74 -12.40 3.86
C GLU A 313 17.19 -12.09 3.47
N ALA A 314 17.47 -12.03 2.16
CA ALA A 314 18.80 -11.70 1.64
C ALA A 314 19.21 -10.27 2.01
N VAL A 315 18.31 -9.29 1.83
CA VAL A 315 18.53 -7.88 2.18
C VAL A 315 18.76 -7.73 3.69
N GLN A 316 17.93 -8.37 4.53
CA GLN A 316 18.07 -8.35 5.99
C GLN A 316 19.42 -8.91 6.47
N LYS A 317 19.95 -9.93 5.78
CA LYS A 317 21.24 -10.54 6.07
C LYS A 317 22.42 -9.81 5.44
N SER A 318 22.17 -8.75 4.67
CA SER A 318 23.18 -8.04 3.87
C SER A 318 23.95 -9.00 2.94
N GLN A 319 23.24 -9.95 2.34
CA GLN A 319 23.80 -10.96 1.43
C GLN A 319 23.18 -10.78 0.04
N GLY A 320 24.01 -10.69 -0.99
CA GLY A 320 23.53 -10.68 -2.37
C GLY A 320 22.70 -11.91 -2.72
N ALA A 321 21.74 -11.74 -3.62
CA ALA A 321 20.85 -12.80 -4.10
C ALA A 321 20.72 -12.78 -5.62
N SER A 322 20.69 -13.97 -6.20
CA SER A 322 20.31 -14.17 -7.60
C SER A 322 19.19 -15.19 -7.64
N LEU A 323 17.99 -14.68 -7.89
CA LEU A 323 16.74 -15.41 -7.83
C LEU A 323 16.16 -15.58 -9.24
N SER A 324 15.27 -16.53 -9.40
CA SER A 324 14.62 -16.79 -10.69
C SER A 324 13.16 -17.18 -10.49
N PHE A 325 12.31 -16.58 -11.30
CA PHE A 325 10.90 -16.94 -11.38
C PHE A 325 10.70 -18.32 -11.96
N GLU A 326 9.67 -18.97 -11.46
CA GLU A 326 9.05 -20.13 -12.07
C GLU A 326 7.85 -19.69 -12.90
N PHE A 327 7.63 -20.38 -14.02
CA PHE A 327 6.62 -20.03 -14.99
C PHE A 327 5.62 -21.15 -15.19
N SER A 328 4.38 -20.78 -15.48
CA SER A 328 3.34 -21.68 -15.99
C SER A 328 2.71 -21.10 -17.25
N GLU A 329 2.25 -21.99 -18.13
CA GLU A 329 1.47 -21.56 -19.29
C GLU A 329 0.06 -21.14 -18.86
N VAL A 330 -0.43 -20.06 -19.47
CA VAL A 330 -1.83 -19.66 -19.38
C VAL A 330 -2.48 -20.03 -20.72
N PRO A 331 -3.41 -20.99 -20.76
CA PRO A 331 -4.03 -21.38 -22.01
C PRO A 331 -4.81 -20.20 -22.62
N PHE A 332 -4.81 -20.11 -23.95
CA PHE A 332 -5.70 -19.18 -24.65
C PHE A 332 -7.12 -19.73 -24.70
N ASP A 333 -8.11 -18.83 -24.80
CA ASP A 333 -9.49 -19.19 -25.09
C ASP A 333 -9.75 -19.15 -26.60
N SER A 334 -10.61 -20.04 -27.11
CA SER A 334 -11.10 -20.01 -28.49
C SER A 334 -12.51 -19.43 -28.54
N THR A 335 -12.70 -18.45 -29.42
CA THR A 335 -14.01 -17.84 -29.68
C THR A 335 -14.37 -17.95 -31.16
N GLU A 336 -15.62 -18.32 -31.44
CA GLU A 336 -16.18 -18.29 -32.79
C GLU A 336 -16.95 -16.99 -33.01
N VAL A 337 -16.70 -16.32 -34.13
CA VAL A 337 -17.42 -15.12 -34.56
C VAL A 337 -18.12 -15.43 -35.87
N THR A 338 -19.43 -15.19 -35.94
CA THR A 338 -20.18 -15.36 -37.18
C THR A 338 -19.95 -14.16 -38.09
N VAL A 339 -19.48 -14.42 -39.31
CA VAL A 339 -19.27 -13.43 -40.37
C VAL A 339 -20.33 -13.63 -41.45
N ASP A 340 -21.15 -12.62 -41.68
CA ASP A 340 -22.09 -12.61 -42.80
C ASP A 340 -21.34 -12.29 -44.10
N ASP A 341 -20.88 -13.32 -44.79
CA ASP A 341 -20.22 -13.21 -46.09
C ASP A 341 -21.19 -13.39 -47.27
N SER A 342 -22.50 -13.32 -47.01
CA SER A 342 -23.52 -13.20 -48.05
C SER A 342 -23.63 -11.77 -48.60
N ILE A 343 -22.83 -10.84 -48.04
CA ILE A 343 -22.71 -9.45 -48.48
C ILE A 343 -22.21 -9.43 -49.93
N LYS A 344 -23.05 -8.88 -50.82
CA LYS A 344 -22.66 -8.51 -52.18
C LYS A 344 -21.40 -7.64 -52.12
N LEU A 345 -20.34 -8.06 -52.80
CA LEU A 345 -19.17 -7.22 -53.03
C LEU A 345 -19.63 -5.89 -53.62
N ASN A 346 -19.56 -4.82 -52.84
CA ASN A 346 -19.84 -3.49 -53.33
C ASN A 346 -18.56 -2.95 -53.96
N SER A 347 -18.53 -2.89 -55.30
CA SER A 347 -17.43 -2.28 -56.02
C SER A 347 -17.64 -0.78 -56.19
N TYR A 348 -16.72 -0.02 -55.63
CA TYR A 348 -16.67 1.42 -55.72
C TYR A 348 -15.42 1.88 -56.46
N THR A 349 -15.56 2.98 -57.18
CA THR A 349 -14.48 3.70 -57.82
C THR A 349 -14.31 5.05 -57.15
N TYR A 350 -13.09 5.58 -57.11
CA TYR A 350 -12.84 6.91 -56.56
C TYR A 350 -11.74 7.64 -57.32
N SER A 351 -11.86 8.96 -57.46
CA SER A 351 -10.74 9.81 -57.87
C SER A 351 -10.13 10.51 -56.66
N VAL A 352 -8.92 11.05 -56.83
CA VAL A 352 -8.23 11.81 -55.77
C VAL A 352 -7.90 13.20 -56.28
N GLU A 353 -8.18 14.22 -55.46
CA GLU A 353 -8.00 15.64 -55.79
C GLU A 353 -7.28 16.41 -54.68
N ILE A 354 -6.75 17.59 -55.01
CA ILE A 354 -6.25 18.57 -54.05
C ILE A 354 -7.11 19.82 -54.11
N TRP A 355 -7.55 20.32 -52.95
CA TRP A 355 -8.22 21.61 -52.85
C TRP A 355 -7.39 22.61 -52.05
N GLY A 356 -6.98 23.70 -52.71
CA GLY A 356 -6.15 24.74 -52.09
C GLY A 356 -4.67 24.37 -52.09
N THR A 357 -3.90 25.06 -51.25
CA THR A 357 -2.45 24.83 -51.15
C THR A 357 -2.18 23.90 -49.97
N THR A 358 -1.75 22.67 -50.27
CA THR A 358 -1.42 21.65 -49.27
C THR A 358 0.09 21.48 -49.13
N GLN A 359 0.55 21.10 -47.94
CA GLN A 359 1.96 20.81 -47.69
C GLN A 359 2.31 19.33 -47.85
N SER A 360 1.33 18.42 -47.76
CA SER A 360 1.59 17.00 -47.92
C SER A 360 1.88 16.62 -49.38
N ASP A 361 2.75 15.63 -49.57
CA ASP A 361 2.99 15.06 -50.89
C ASP A 361 1.74 14.33 -51.40
N PHE A 362 1.29 14.71 -52.59
CA PHE A 362 0.04 14.20 -53.15
C PHE A 362 0.14 12.73 -53.59
N ASN A 363 1.31 12.27 -54.03
CA ASN A 363 1.48 10.88 -54.42
C ASN A 363 1.55 9.97 -53.20
N ASP A 364 2.22 10.40 -52.14
CA ASP A 364 2.22 9.73 -50.84
C ASP A 364 0.81 9.64 -50.24
N PHE A 365 0.04 10.74 -50.28
CA PHE A 365 -1.37 10.75 -49.87
C PHE A 365 -2.19 9.69 -50.63
N LYS A 366 -2.12 9.70 -51.97
CA LYS A 366 -2.82 8.71 -52.81
C LYS A 366 -2.42 7.27 -52.45
N ALA A 367 -1.12 7.02 -52.31
CA ALA A 367 -0.61 5.68 -52.01
C ALA A 367 -1.08 5.19 -50.64
N LYS A 368 -1.02 6.03 -49.61
CA LYS A 368 -1.47 5.70 -48.24
C LYS A 368 -2.98 5.52 -48.14
N ALA A 369 -3.74 6.34 -48.86
CA ALA A 369 -5.19 6.20 -48.95
C ALA A 369 -5.57 4.87 -49.63
N ALA A 370 -4.97 4.58 -50.79
CA ALA A 370 -5.18 3.31 -51.50
C ALA A 370 -4.81 2.10 -50.62
N ALA A 371 -3.68 2.16 -49.91
CA ALA A 371 -3.28 1.12 -48.98
C ALA A 371 -4.28 0.93 -47.84
N THR A 372 -4.89 2.01 -47.33
CA THR A 372 -5.92 1.92 -46.28
C THR A 372 -7.21 1.30 -46.81
N LEU A 373 -7.66 1.74 -47.98
CA LEU A 373 -8.89 1.26 -48.62
C LEU A 373 -8.81 -0.20 -49.07
N ALA A 374 -7.60 -0.70 -49.34
CA ALA A 374 -7.36 -2.09 -49.73
C ALA A 374 -7.05 -3.01 -48.52
N ASP A 375 -6.89 -2.47 -47.31
CA ASP A 375 -6.52 -3.25 -46.14
C ASP A 375 -7.71 -4.08 -45.63
N GLY A 376 -7.49 -5.38 -45.43
CA GLY A 376 -8.52 -6.31 -44.97
C GLY A 376 -9.04 -6.03 -43.56
N ARG A 377 -8.32 -5.24 -42.76
CA ARG A 377 -8.81 -4.74 -41.46
C ARG A 377 -9.83 -3.61 -41.61
N GLY A 378 -9.87 -2.95 -42.77
CA GLY A 378 -10.76 -1.83 -43.09
C GLY A 378 -12.06 -2.28 -43.75
N TRP A 379 -12.72 -1.34 -44.44
CA TRP A 379 -13.96 -1.58 -45.19
C TRP A 379 -13.85 -2.69 -46.25
N ALA A 380 -12.63 -3.03 -46.70
CA ALA A 380 -12.41 -4.17 -47.58
C ALA A 380 -12.69 -5.52 -46.91
N GLY A 381 -12.48 -5.63 -45.59
CA GLY A 381 -12.88 -6.80 -44.81
C GLY A 381 -14.40 -7.01 -44.77
N GLY A 382 -15.18 -5.92 -44.84
CA GLY A 382 -16.65 -5.91 -44.91
C GLY A 382 -17.22 -6.06 -46.33
N GLY A 383 -16.43 -6.54 -47.29
CA GLY A 383 -16.90 -6.80 -48.65
C GLY A 383 -16.97 -5.57 -49.57
N ASN A 384 -16.29 -4.47 -49.26
CA ASN A 384 -16.19 -3.33 -50.17
C ASN A 384 -14.89 -3.41 -50.98
N SER A 385 -14.92 -3.05 -52.27
CA SER A 385 -13.70 -2.93 -53.07
C SER A 385 -13.59 -1.52 -53.64
N PHE A 386 -12.39 -0.94 -53.57
CA PHE A 386 -12.15 0.44 -53.99
C PHE A 386 -11.11 0.47 -55.10
N THR A 387 -11.49 0.98 -56.26
CA THR A 387 -10.58 1.14 -57.41
C THR A 387 -10.37 2.61 -57.69
N GLN A 388 -9.12 3.07 -57.62
CA GLN A 388 -8.80 4.44 -57.99
C GLN A 388 -8.95 4.63 -59.51
N VAL A 389 -9.63 5.69 -59.93
CA VAL A 389 -9.78 6.12 -61.32
C VAL A 389 -9.21 7.53 -61.52
N SER A 390 -8.91 7.88 -62.77
CA SER A 390 -8.28 9.17 -63.11
C SER A 390 -9.19 10.38 -62.84
N SER A 391 -10.50 10.23 -62.98
CA SER A 391 -11.49 11.25 -62.64
C SER A 391 -12.86 10.62 -62.39
N GLY A 392 -13.70 11.30 -61.61
CA GLY A 392 -15.05 10.86 -61.31
C GLY A 392 -15.08 9.70 -60.31
N GLY A 393 -15.72 8.59 -60.69
CA GLY A 393 -16.02 7.47 -59.79
C GLY A 393 -17.25 7.70 -58.91
N ASN A 394 -17.40 6.91 -57.86
CA ASN A 394 -18.50 6.99 -56.89
C ASN A 394 -18.27 8.09 -55.83
N PHE A 395 -17.02 8.31 -55.41
CA PHE A 395 -16.65 9.42 -54.53
C PHE A 395 -15.32 10.06 -54.95
N THR A 396 -15.05 11.23 -54.41
CA THR A 396 -13.78 11.94 -54.60
C THR A 396 -13.10 12.05 -53.24
N LEU A 397 -11.90 11.48 -53.14
CA LEU A 397 -11.04 11.68 -51.97
C LEU A 397 -10.24 12.97 -52.16
N VAL A 398 -10.38 13.91 -51.26
CA VAL A 398 -9.79 15.23 -51.38
C VAL A 398 -8.77 15.44 -50.29
N LEU A 399 -7.55 15.85 -50.62
CA LEU A 399 -6.64 16.47 -49.66
C LEU A 399 -6.82 17.99 -49.73
N ALA A 400 -7.22 18.63 -48.64
CA ALA A 400 -7.59 20.03 -48.65
C ALA A 400 -6.84 20.87 -47.61
N SER A 401 -6.51 22.12 -47.97
CA SER A 401 -6.05 23.10 -46.99
C SER A 401 -7.17 23.41 -45.97
N PRO A 402 -6.85 23.79 -44.72
CA PRO A 402 -7.85 24.07 -43.68
C PRO A 402 -8.99 25.00 -44.13
N GLU A 403 -8.65 26.08 -44.85
CA GLU A 403 -9.61 27.08 -45.33
C GLU A 403 -10.56 26.48 -46.37
N ARG A 404 -10.07 25.52 -47.16
CA ARG A 404 -10.88 24.81 -48.14
C ARG A 404 -11.82 23.81 -47.50
N VAL A 405 -11.41 23.15 -46.42
CA VAL A 405 -12.30 22.28 -45.64
C VAL A 405 -13.45 23.08 -45.04
N GLU A 406 -13.15 24.18 -44.37
CA GLU A 406 -14.17 25.06 -43.76
C GLU A 406 -15.17 25.60 -44.81
N SER A 407 -14.68 25.98 -45.99
CA SER A 407 -15.54 26.50 -47.06
C SER A 407 -16.39 25.44 -47.78
N ALA A 408 -16.16 24.16 -47.52
CA ALA A 408 -16.82 23.07 -48.27
C ALA A 408 -18.32 22.95 -47.95
N ALA A 409 -18.71 23.16 -46.69
CA ALA A 409 -20.10 23.21 -46.25
C ALA A 409 -20.20 23.84 -44.85
N PRO A 410 -21.37 24.39 -44.45
CA PRO A 410 -21.56 24.98 -43.12
C PRO A 410 -21.30 24.05 -41.93
N ILE A 411 -21.33 22.74 -42.14
CA ILE A 411 -21.06 21.72 -41.11
C ILE A 411 -19.57 21.43 -40.92
N CYS A 412 -18.72 21.86 -41.86
CA CYS A 412 -17.30 21.59 -41.84
C CYS A 412 -16.55 22.66 -41.03
N SER A 413 -15.34 22.32 -40.59
CA SER A 413 -14.46 23.19 -39.81
C SER A 413 -13.05 23.18 -40.40
N ALA A 414 -12.30 24.26 -40.21
CA ALA A 414 -10.88 24.31 -40.57
C ALA A 414 -10.01 23.33 -39.75
N VAL A 415 -10.53 22.74 -38.68
CA VAL A 415 -9.74 21.91 -37.74
C VAL A 415 -9.78 20.42 -38.07
N TYR A 416 -10.88 19.92 -38.63
CA TYR A 416 -11.16 18.50 -38.82
C TYR A 416 -11.35 18.15 -40.30
N SER A 417 -11.32 16.86 -40.61
CA SER A 417 -11.78 16.34 -41.90
C SER A 417 -13.32 16.40 -41.99
N CYS A 418 -13.87 16.26 -43.19
CA CYS A 418 -15.32 16.40 -43.40
C CYS A 418 -15.78 15.59 -44.62
N ARG A 419 -17.00 15.03 -44.56
CA ARG A 419 -17.68 14.43 -45.72
C ARG A 419 -18.82 15.30 -46.21
N VAL A 420 -18.75 15.77 -47.46
CA VAL A 420 -19.78 16.61 -48.11
C VAL A 420 -20.25 15.96 -49.40
N GLY A 421 -21.49 15.46 -49.42
CA GLY A 421 -22.02 14.74 -50.58
C GLY A 421 -21.12 13.57 -50.98
N ARG A 422 -20.54 13.64 -52.19
CA ARG A 422 -19.59 12.64 -52.71
C ARG A 422 -18.12 12.93 -52.38
N ASN A 423 -17.82 14.03 -51.70
CA ASN A 423 -16.45 14.44 -51.39
C ASN A 423 -16.08 14.00 -49.98
N VAL A 424 -15.02 13.20 -49.89
CA VAL A 424 -14.39 12.73 -48.64
C VAL A 424 -13.17 13.61 -48.45
N ILE A 425 -13.26 14.64 -47.59
CA ILE A 425 -12.29 15.73 -47.52
C ILE A 425 -11.40 15.54 -46.31
N ILE A 426 -10.13 15.29 -46.56
CA ILE A 426 -9.09 15.13 -45.55
C ILE A 426 -8.37 16.45 -45.34
N ASN A 427 -8.37 16.91 -44.09
CA ASN A 427 -7.67 18.12 -43.69
C ASN A 427 -6.15 17.91 -43.70
N ASP A 428 -5.44 18.67 -44.52
CA ASP A 428 -4.00 18.53 -44.74
C ASP A 428 -3.18 18.74 -43.46
N ASN A 429 -3.58 19.65 -42.57
CA ASN A 429 -2.89 19.83 -41.29
C ASN A 429 -2.97 18.55 -40.45
N ARG A 430 -4.18 17.99 -40.29
CA ARG A 430 -4.37 16.76 -39.53
C ARG A 430 -3.74 15.55 -40.19
N TRP A 431 -3.71 15.50 -41.53
CA TRP A 431 -2.99 14.45 -42.25
C TRP A 431 -1.50 14.41 -41.92
N ARG A 432 -0.86 15.57 -41.68
CA ARG A 432 0.56 15.66 -41.33
C ARG A 432 0.85 15.49 -39.85
N THR A 433 -0.04 15.95 -38.98
CA THR A 433 0.28 16.11 -37.56
C THR A 433 -0.63 15.33 -36.62
N ALA A 434 -1.63 14.62 -37.11
CA ALA A 434 -2.70 14.05 -36.30
C ALA A 434 -3.41 15.10 -35.40
N THR A 435 -4.22 14.64 -34.45
CA THR A 435 -4.77 15.47 -33.37
C THR A 435 -3.86 15.45 -32.15
N ASP A 436 -3.94 16.49 -31.33
CA ASP A 436 -3.13 16.59 -30.11
C ASP A 436 -3.45 15.43 -29.16
N SER A 437 -4.73 15.05 -29.05
CA SER A 437 -5.17 13.88 -28.28
C SER A 437 -4.54 12.57 -28.75
N TRP A 438 -4.40 12.38 -30.07
CA TRP A 438 -3.77 11.20 -30.65
C TRP A 438 -2.28 11.13 -30.31
N ASN A 439 -1.60 12.26 -30.48
CA ASN A 439 -0.17 12.38 -30.19
C ASN A 439 0.12 12.20 -28.69
N SER A 440 -0.68 12.79 -27.81
CA SER A 440 -0.55 12.65 -26.36
C SER A 440 -0.74 11.21 -25.88
N ALA A 441 -1.51 10.39 -26.60
CA ALA A 441 -1.66 8.98 -26.31
C ALA A 441 -0.55 8.10 -26.92
N GLY A 442 0.48 8.69 -27.55
CA GLY A 442 1.58 7.96 -28.18
C GLY A 442 1.19 7.25 -29.48
N GLY A 443 0.04 7.60 -30.08
CA GLY A 443 -0.42 6.99 -31.33
C GLY A 443 0.46 7.36 -32.52
N SER A 444 0.66 6.42 -33.45
CA SER A 444 1.47 6.69 -34.64
C SER A 444 0.73 7.58 -35.65
N LEU A 445 1.44 8.43 -36.39
CA LEU A 445 0.84 9.22 -37.46
C LEU A 445 0.22 8.33 -38.55
N ARG A 446 0.82 7.17 -38.83
CA ARG A 446 0.30 6.26 -39.85
C ARG A 446 -1.05 5.67 -39.45
N ASP A 447 -1.23 5.35 -38.18
CA ASP A 447 -2.51 4.87 -37.65
C ASP A 447 -3.57 5.97 -37.68
N TYR A 448 -3.20 7.22 -37.36
CA TYR A 448 -4.12 8.35 -37.55
C TYR A 448 -4.57 8.48 -39.01
N GLN A 449 -3.64 8.34 -39.96
CA GLN A 449 -3.91 8.38 -41.39
C GLN A 449 -4.84 7.24 -41.85
N HIS A 450 -4.70 6.04 -41.27
CA HIS A 450 -5.66 4.95 -41.48
C HIS A 450 -7.04 5.31 -40.93
N MET A 451 -7.09 5.77 -39.68
CA MET A 451 -8.31 6.14 -38.97
C MET A 451 -9.12 7.19 -39.74
N VAL A 452 -8.50 8.30 -40.12
CA VAL A 452 -9.23 9.42 -40.75
C VAL A 452 -9.76 9.06 -42.13
N ILE A 453 -9.05 8.24 -42.91
CA ILE A 453 -9.55 7.72 -44.19
C ILE A 453 -10.74 6.80 -43.94
N ASN A 454 -10.63 5.85 -43.02
CA ASN A 454 -11.71 4.93 -42.70
C ASN A 454 -12.95 5.66 -42.17
N HIS A 455 -12.78 6.66 -41.31
CA HIS A 455 -13.88 7.45 -40.75
C HIS A 455 -14.67 8.21 -41.82
N GLU A 456 -13.97 8.98 -42.67
CA GLU A 456 -14.63 9.81 -43.68
C GLU A 456 -15.22 8.98 -44.83
N VAL A 457 -14.57 7.88 -45.20
CA VAL A 457 -15.12 6.92 -46.17
C VAL A 457 -16.30 6.16 -45.57
N GLY A 458 -16.25 5.84 -44.27
CA GLY A 458 -17.36 5.26 -43.52
C GLY A 458 -18.59 6.15 -43.56
N HIS A 459 -18.42 7.46 -43.39
CA HIS A 459 -19.49 8.43 -43.63
C HIS A 459 -20.04 8.37 -45.04
N TRP A 460 -19.18 8.25 -46.06
CA TRP A 460 -19.63 8.15 -47.46
C TRP A 460 -20.38 6.83 -47.73
N LEU A 461 -19.96 5.73 -47.13
CA LEU A 461 -20.64 4.43 -47.17
C LEU A 461 -22.00 4.44 -46.46
N GLY A 462 -22.32 5.50 -45.72
CA GLY A 462 -23.61 5.70 -45.06
C GLY A 462 -23.58 5.49 -43.55
N ASN A 463 -22.41 5.23 -42.95
CA ASN A 463 -22.29 5.06 -41.51
C ASN A 463 -22.40 6.40 -40.78
N GLY A 464 -23.20 6.41 -39.71
CA GLY A 464 -23.29 7.53 -38.76
C GLY A 464 -22.24 7.43 -37.66
N HIS A 465 -22.16 8.43 -36.79
CA HIS A 465 -21.27 8.37 -35.64
C HIS A 465 -21.71 7.29 -34.64
N SER A 466 -20.73 6.61 -34.06
CA SER A 466 -20.89 5.66 -32.97
C SER A 466 -20.38 6.24 -31.64
N ASN A 467 -20.93 5.76 -30.53
CA ASN A 467 -20.40 6.08 -29.20
C ASN A 467 -19.39 5.02 -28.76
N CYS A 468 -18.54 5.38 -27.80
CA CYS A 468 -17.64 4.43 -27.16
C CYS A 468 -18.44 3.29 -26.47
N PRO A 469 -18.13 2.01 -26.76
CA PRO A 469 -18.81 0.87 -26.12
C PRO A 469 -18.46 0.70 -24.64
N GLY A 470 -17.35 1.27 -24.16
CA GLY A 470 -16.96 1.23 -22.76
C GLY A 470 -15.51 1.63 -22.53
N THR A 471 -15.18 2.00 -21.29
CA THR A 471 -13.82 2.41 -20.92
C THR A 471 -12.80 1.31 -21.20
N GLY A 472 -11.67 1.66 -21.81
CA GLY A 472 -10.57 0.74 -22.16
C GLY A 472 -10.83 -0.13 -23.40
N GLN A 473 -12.05 -0.12 -23.95
CA GLN A 473 -12.38 -0.83 -25.18
C GLN A 473 -11.87 -0.07 -26.41
N PRO A 474 -11.57 -0.75 -27.53
CA PRO A 474 -11.24 -0.07 -28.77
C PRO A 474 -12.40 0.79 -29.25
N ALA A 475 -12.10 2.03 -29.62
CA ALA A 475 -13.06 2.94 -30.23
C ALA A 475 -13.61 2.36 -31.55
N PRO A 476 -14.92 2.41 -31.83
CA PRO A 476 -15.43 2.25 -33.18
C PRO A 476 -14.75 3.26 -34.12
N VAL A 477 -14.45 2.89 -35.36
CA VAL A 477 -13.82 3.84 -36.31
C VAL A 477 -14.76 5.00 -36.62
N MET A 478 -16.07 4.77 -36.52
CA MET A 478 -17.10 5.79 -36.67
C MET A 478 -17.32 6.62 -35.40
N GLN A 479 -16.60 6.37 -34.31
CA GLN A 479 -16.53 7.32 -33.20
C GLN A 479 -15.74 8.56 -33.62
N GLN A 480 -16.12 9.73 -33.08
CA GLN A 480 -15.40 10.99 -33.28
C GLN A 480 -14.07 11.04 -32.49
N GLN A 481 -13.14 10.12 -32.78
CA GLN A 481 -11.86 9.96 -32.07
C GLN A 481 -10.96 11.19 -32.14
N SER A 482 -11.08 11.98 -33.22
CA SER A 482 -10.39 13.27 -33.35
C SER A 482 -10.88 14.35 -32.35
N ILE A 483 -12.02 14.13 -31.69
CA ILE A 483 -12.64 15.06 -30.75
C ILE A 483 -12.54 14.51 -29.32
N ASN A 484 -13.13 13.34 -29.06
CA ASN A 484 -13.17 12.74 -27.72
C ASN A 484 -13.37 11.23 -27.79
N LEU A 485 -12.58 10.49 -27.01
CA LEU A 485 -12.63 9.03 -26.91
C LEU A 485 -13.68 8.49 -25.94
N GLN A 486 -14.30 9.32 -25.09
CA GLN A 486 -15.32 8.88 -24.13
C GLN A 486 -14.87 7.68 -23.26
N GLY A 487 -13.57 7.55 -23.01
CA GLY A 487 -12.96 6.46 -22.24
C GLY A 487 -12.43 5.27 -23.07
N CYS A 488 -12.72 5.19 -24.37
CA CYS A 488 -12.17 4.16 -25.25
C CYS A 488 -10.67 4.38 -25.54
N THR A 489 -10.02 3.36 -26.09
CA THR A 489 -8.66 3.47 -26.67
C THR A 489 -8.75 3.82 -28.15
N PHE A 490 -7.74 4.51 -28.69
CA PHE A 490 -7.67 4.81 -30.12
C PHE A 490 -7.65 3.53 -30.95
N ASN A 491 -8.41 3.52 -32.04
CA ASN A 491 -8.47 2.39 -32.94
C ASN A 491 -8.66 2.86 -34.39
N PRO A 492 -7.71 2.57 -35.30
CA PRO A 492 -7.75 3.09 -36.66
C PRO A 492 -8.61 2.27 -37.64
N TRP A 493 -9.15 1.14 -37.22
CA TRP A 493 -9.87 0.20 -38.07
C TRP A 493 -11.33 0.01 -37.61
N PRO A 494 -12.28 -0.23 -38.53
CA PRO A 494 -13.63 -0.63 -38.15
C PRO A 494 -13.62 -1.85 -37.21
N LEU A 495 -14.51 -1.85 -36.21
CA LEU A 495 -14.80 -3.05 -35.43
C LEU A 495 -15.53 -4.08 -36.30
N ALA A 496 -15.54 -5.35 -35.88
CA ALA A 496 -16.31 -6.39 -36.55
C ALA A 496 -17.81 -6.08 -36.63
N SER A 497 -18.34 -5.27 -35.71
CA SER A 497 -19.73 -4.79 -35.73
C SER A 497 -19.98 -3.61 -36.69
N GLU A 498 -18.92 -3.01 -37.24
CA GLU A 498 -19.00 -1.92 -38.22
C GLU A 498 -18.84 -2.43 -39.66
N LEU A 499 -18.27 -3.63 -39.86
CA LEU A 499 -18.16 -4.31 -41.15
C LEU A 499 -19.46 -5.06 -41.48
#